data_AF-A0A1I8AL04-F1
#
_entry.id   AF-A0A1I8AL04-F1
#
_cell.length_a   1.000
_cell.length_b   1.000
_cell.length_c   1.000
_cell.angle_alpha   90.00
_cell.angle_beta   90.00
_cell.angle_gamma   90.00
#
_symmetry.space_group_name_H-M   'P 1'
#
loop_
_entity.id
_entity.type
_entity.pdbx_description
1 polymer ?
#
loop_
_entity_poly.entity_id
_entity_poly.type
_entity_poly.pdbx_seq_one_letter_code
_entity_poly.pdbx_strand_id
1 'polypeptide(L)'
;MARRNFSDKHMRITHPFLYFRQPNNIPPTLGIFVYQFSYTFAYIQCVMNFTIALNRSVAVWWPLRYKAIFNKKLCCAVSILICFQALSVVSLYFIFPCQHIGYGPRSYANVFVKCSSGVTRDYSVLAKLLNKICFVLACCGTGMINLTTFCKIVYIRIVAKARYNNKDFKRDVRLFSLAVVQDILMTIIVFSIILFNNEENLDVIGVLLSYDGLIFIYVFNNASMAFCNPECRRYLFRTKAPVVLDNYTTTMGGISTVVLPNSLPTLPTITVVDRYQR
;
A
#
# COMPACT_ATOMS: atom_id res chain seq x y z
N MET A 1 -17.62 -40.37 -12.67
CA MET A 1 -18.07 -39.46 -13.75
C MET A 1 -18.86 -38.24 -13.26
N ALA A 2 -19.54 -38.29 -12.12
CA ALA A 2 -20.37 -37.18 -11.60
C ALA A 2 -19.61 -35.93 -11.08
N ARG A 3 -18.30 -36.01 -10.80
CA ARG A 3 -17.50 -34.89 -10.25
C ARG A 3 -17.03 -33.87 -11.30
N ARG A 4 -17.22 -34.12 -12.60
CA ARG A 4 -16.85 -33.16 -13.68
C ARG A 4 -17.92 -32.08 -13.90
N ASN A 5 -19.20 -32.41 -13.69
CA ASN A 5 -20.31 -31.52 -14.05
C ASN A 5 -20.57 -30.40 -13.03
N PHE A 6 -20.10 -30.55 -11.78
CA PHE A 6 -20.26 -29.52 -10.74
C PHE A 6 -19.25 -28.37 -10.89
N SER A 7 -18.05 -28.66 -11.42
CA SER A 7 -16.99 -27.67 -11.59
C SER A 7 -17.26 -26.69 -12.76
N ASP A 8 -17.98 -27.12 -13.80
CA ASP A 8 -18.27 -26.29 -14.99
C ASP A 8 -19.44 -25.31 -14.81
N LYS A 9 -20.30 -25.53 -13.80
CA LYS A 9 -21.40 -24.61 -13.50
C LYS A 9 -21.00 -23.48 -12.55
N HIS A 10 -20.11 -23.74 -11.57
CA HIS A 10 -19.64 -22.68 -10.68
C HIS A 10 -18.62 -21.73 -11.31
N MET A 11 -17.83 -22.19 -12.29
CA MET A 11 -16.85 -21.35 -12.98
C MET A 11 -17.47 -20.29 -13.90
N ARG A 12 -18.75 -20.43 -14.28
CA ARG A 12 -19.44 -19.49 -15.17
C ARG A 12 -20.00 -18.23 -14.49
N ILE A 13 -20.05 -18.19 -13.16
CA ILE A 13 -20.76 -17.12 -12.43
C ILE A 13 -19.81 -16.05 -11.90
N THR A 14 -18.52 -16.36 -11.68
CA THR A 14 -17.63 -15.45 -10.93
C THR A 14 -16.86 -14.44 -11.77
N HIS A 15 -16.81 -14.55 -13.10
CA HIS A 15 -16.02 -13.62 -13.93
C HIS A 15 -16.70 -13.23 -15.26
N PRO A 16 -17.90 -12.61 -15.26
CA PRO A 16 -18.49 -12.09 -16.48
C PRO A 16 -17.67 -10.96 -17.12
N PHE A 17 -16.81 -10.25 -16.38
CA PHE A 17 -15.99 -9.15 -16.92
C PHE A 17 -14.65 -9.58 -17.55
N LEU A 18 -14.10 -10.74 -17.19
CA LEU A 18 -12.80 -11.21 -17.70
C LEU A 18 -12.91 -12.14 -18.91
N TYR A 19 -14.10 -12.68 -19.19
CA TYR A 19 -14.32 -13.62 -20.28
C TYR A 19 -14.48 -12.95 -21.66
N PHE A 20 -14.81 -11.65 -21.72
CA PHE A 20 -15.22 -11.03 -22.98
C PHE A 20 -14.08 -10.71 -23.96
N ARG A 21 -12.80 -10.72 -23.55
CA ARG A 21 -11.69 -10.47 -24.49
C ARG A 21 -10.34 -10.86 -23.90
N GLN A 22 -10.08 -12.16 -23.74
CA GLN A 22 -8.72 -12.59 -23.41
C GLN A 22 -7.83 -12.47 -24.66
N PRO A 23 -6.74 -11.69 -24.63
CA PRO A 23 -5.81 -11.63 -25.75
C PRO A 23 -5.06 -12.97 -25.83
N ASN A 24 -5.19 -13.68 -26.95
CA ASN A 24 -4.58 -15.01 -27.17
C ASN A 24 -3.03 -15.00 -27.20
N ASN A 25 -2.41 -13.82 -27.14
CA ASN A 25 -0.97 -13.63 -27.32
C ASN A 25 -0.23 -13.16 -26.06
N ILE A 26 -0.78 -13.35 -24.86
CA ILE A 26 -0.05 -12.99 -23.63
C ILE A 26 0.89 -14.15 -23.26
N PRO A 27 2.22 -13.92 -23.26
CA PRO A 27 3.15 -14.97 -22.88
C PRO A 27 2.99 -15.30 -21.38
N PRO A 28 3.04 -16.60 -20.99
CA PRO A 28 2.87 -17.02 -19.59
C PRO A 28 3.94 -16.43 -18.65
N THR A 29 5.11 -16.09 -19.19
CA THR A 29 6.18 -15.40 -18.47
C THR A 29 5.74 -14.03 -17.91
N LEU A 30 4.86 -13.32 -18.61
CA LEU A 30 4.32 -12.04 -18.13
C LEU A 30 3.44 -12.24 -16.90
N GLY A 31 2.59 -13.27 -16.88
CA GLY A 31 1.72 -13.57 -15.74
C GLY A 31 2.51 -13.92 -14.48
N ILE A 32 3.60 -14.68 -14.62
CA ILE A 32 4.51 -15.01 -13.51
C ILE A 32 5.21 -13.74 -13.01
N PHE A 33 5.72 -12.91 -13.92
CA PHE A 33 6.40 -11.66 -13.56
C PHE A 33 5.47 -10.71 -12.79
N VAL A 34 4.25 -10.49 -13.29
CA VAL A 34 3.25 -9.62 -12.63
C VAL A 34 2.88 -10.14 -11.26
N TYR A 35 2.72 -11.46 -11.11
CA TYR A 35 2.45 -12.07 -9.80
C TYR A 35 3.59 -11.82 -8.81
N GLN A 36 4.84 -12.11 -9.21
CA GLN A 36 6.02 -11.92 -8.36
C GLN A 36 6.22 -10.46 -7.97
N PHE A 37 6.03 -9.56 -8.93
CA PHE A 37 6.08 -8.12 -8.69
C PHE A 37 5.01 -7.71 -7.68
N SER A 38 3.75 -8.06 -7.91
CA SER A 38 2.63 -7.75 -7.01
C SER A 38 2.87 -8.28 -5.59
N TYR A 39 3.40 -9.50 -5.48
CA TYR A 39 3.73 -10.12 -4.21
C TYR A 39 4.87 -9.40 -3.48
N THR A 40 5.88 -8.91 -4.22
CA THR A 40 6.95 -8.05 -3.69
C THR A 40 6.38 -6.80 -3.04
N PHE A 41 5.48 -6.09 -3.74
CA PHE A 41 4.86 -4.88 -3.20
C PHE A 41 3.97 -5.18 -2.00
N ALA A 42 3.28 -6.31 -1.98
CA ALA A 42 2.44 -6.70 -0.85
C ALA A 42 3.30 -6.89 0.42
N TYR A 43 4.45 -7.53 0.26
CA TYR A 43 5.42 -7.68 1.35
C TYR A 43 6.00 -6.34 1.81
N ILE A 44 6.43 -5.48 0.88
CA ILE A 44 6.93 -4.13 1.20
C ILE A 44 5.86 -3.34 1.96
N GLN A 45 4.61 -3.37 1.48
CA GLN A 45 3.48 -2.68 2.12
C GLN A 45 3.30 -3.13 3.57
N CYS A 46 3.40 -4.44 3.81
CA CYS A 46 3.26 -5.02 5.14
C CYS A 46 4.33 -4.53 6.12
N VAL A 47 5.61 -4.62 5.72
CA VAL A 47 6.72 -4.19 6.57
C VAL A 47 6.75 -2.66 6.73
N MET A 48 6.39 -1.92 5.68
CA MET A 48 6.31 -0.46 5.71
C MET A 48 5.21 0.03 6.65
N ASN A 49 4.02 -0.57 6.63
CA ASN A 49 2.93 -0.23 7.55
C ASN A 49 3.36 -0.42 9.02
N PHE A 50 4.03 -1.54 9.32
CA PHE A 50 4.60 -1.78 10.64
C PHE A 50 5.63 -0.72 11.04
N THR A 51 6.53 -0.35 10.11
CA THR A 51 7.55 0.68 10.35
C THR A 51 6.93 2.07 10.55
N ILE A 52 5.88 2.40 9.82
CA ILE A 52 5.12 3.66 9.98
C ILE A 52 4.44 3.70 11.35
N ALA A 53 3.85 2.60 11.81
CA ALA A 53 3.27 2.51 13.14
C ALA A 53 4.34 2.68 14.25
N LEU A 54 5.50 2.04 14.10
CA LEU A 54 6.64 2.23 14.99
C LEU A 54 7.10 3.68 15.04
N ASN A 55 7.25 4.33 13.88
CA ASN A 55 7.65 5.72 13.78
C ASN A 55 6.69 6.65 14.56
N ARG A 56 5.38 6.45 14.40
CA ARG A 56 4.36 7.21 15.13
C ARG A 56 4.40 6.93 16.63
N SER A 57 4.58 5.67 17.03
CA SER A 57 4.71 5.32 18.44
C SER A 57 5.91 6.01 19.07
N VAL A 58 7.09 5.96 18.44
CA VAL A 58 8.29 6.65 18.94
C VAL A 58 8.08 8.16 19.03
N ALA A 59 7.37 8.78 18.07
CA ALA A 59 7.04 10.20 18.13
C ALA A 59 6.18 10.57 19.35
N VAL A 60 5.25 9.70 19.75
CA VAL A 60 4.36 9.91 20.89
C VAL A 60 5.03 9.58 22.23
N TRP A 61 5.82 8.51 22.28
CA TRP A 61 6.48 8.04 23.50
C TRP A 61 7.75 8.83 23.85
N TRP A 62 8.54 9.22 22.85
CA TRP A 62 9.80 9.93 23.02
C TRP A 62 9.93 11.17 22.13
N PRO A 63 9.07 12.19 22.32
CA PRO A 63 9.09 13.39 21.48
C PRO A 63 10.44 14.13 21.51
N LEU A 64 11.12 14.16 22.67
CA LEU A 64 12.41 14.84 22.84
C LEU A 64 13.57 14.14 22.09
N ARG A 65 13.50 12.82 21.93
CA ARG A 65 14.54 12.03 21.26
C ARG A 65 14.17 11.65 19.83
N TYR A 66 12.96 11.98 19.37
CA TYR A 66 12.46 11.60 18.06
C TYR A 66 13.41 12.02 16.93
N LYS A 67 13.95 13.25 16.96
CA LYS A 67 14.89 13.74 15.94
C LYS A 67 16.21 12.96 15.91
N ALA A 68 16.68 12.48 17.06
CA ALA A 68 17.92 11.70 17.13
C ALA A 68 17.71 10.28 16.59
N ILE A 69 16.55 9.69 16.86
CA ILE A 69 16.20 8.34 16.42
C ILE A 69 15.85 8.35 14.92
N PHE A 70 14.85 9.15 14.53
CA PHE A 70 14.36 9.22 13.14
C PHE A 70 15.03 10.34 12.35
N ASN A 71 16.28 10.08 11.95
CA ASN A 71 16.97 10.90 10.97
C ASN A 71 16.53 10.55 9.54
N LYS A 72 16.54 11.55 8.64
CA LYS A 72 16.25 11.34 7.20
C LYS A 72 17.11 10.23 6.58
N LYS A 73 18.38 10.15 6.99
CA LYS A 73 19.33 9.10 6.57
C LYS A 73 18.87 7.71 7.03
N LEU A 74 18.43 7.56 8.29
CA LEU A 74 17.95 6.29 8.81
C LEU A 74 16.65 5.86 8.13
N CYS A 75 15.69 6.78 7.97
CA CYS A 75 14.43 6.49 7.29
C CYS A 75 14.65 6.02 5.85
N CYS A 76 15.54 6.70 5.11
CA CYS A 76 15.94 6.30 3.77
C CYS A 76 16.62 4.92 3.78
N ALA A 77 17.57 4.69 4.71
CA ALA A 77 18.28 3.43 4.84
C ALA A 77 17.34 2.26 5.16
N VAL A 78 16.38 2.44 6.08
CA VAL A 78 15.36 1.44 6.42
C VAL A 78 14.48 1.14 5.21
N SER A 79 14.03 2.15 4.47
CA SER A 79 13.23 1.93 3.25
C SER A 79 14.00 1.14 2.19
N ILE A 80 15.28 1.47 1.97
CA ILE A 80 16.15 0.76 1.03
C ILE A 80 16.34 -0.70 1.48
N LEU A 81 16.59 -0.92 2.77
CA LEU A 81 16.74 -2.25 3.35
C LEU A 81 15.48 -3.12 3.16
N ILE A 82 14.28 -2.55 3.38
CA ILE A 82 13.01 -3.25 3.17
C ILE A 82 12.86 -3.65 1.70
N CYS A 83 13.20 -2.76 0.76
CA CYS A 83 13.18 -3.08 -0.67
C CYS A 83 14.15 -4.22 -1.03
N PHE A 84 15.39 -4.17 -0.53
CA PHE A 84 16.37 -5.25 -0.75
C PHE A 84 15.94 -6.57 -0.13
N GLN A 85 15.33 -6.54 1.06
CA GLN A 85 14.78 -7.73 1.71
C GLN A 85 13.64 -8.32 0.89
N ALA A 86 12.73 -7.48 0.37
CA ALA A 86 11.63 -7.93 -0.49
C ALA A 86 12.14 -8.57 -1.79
N LEU A 87 13.14 -7.95 -2.45
CA LEU A 87 13.78 -8.52 -3.63
C LEU A 87 14.48 -9.84 -3.32
N SER A 88 15.17 -9.93 -2.19
CA SER A 88 15.80 -11.18 -1.73
C SER A 88 14.77 -12.30 -1.53
N VAL A 89 13.63 -11.98 -0.94
CA VAL A 89 12.52 -12.93 -0.73
C VAL A 89 11.96 -13.43 -2.06
N VAL A 90 11.82 -12.56 -3.06
CA VAL A 90 11.33 -12.93 -4.40
C VAL A 90 12.36 -13.76 -5.16
N SER A 91 13.65 -13.45 -5.01
CA SER A 91 14.74 -14.26 -5.57
C SER A 91 14.71 -15.72 -5.06
N LEU A 92 14.28 -15.96 -3.82
CA LEU A 92 14.14 -17.32 -3.29
C LEU A 92 13.14 -18.18 -4.09
N TYR A 93 12.10 -17.58 -4.69
CA TYR A 93 11.16 -18.32 -5.54
C TYR A 93 11.83 -18.89 -6.80
N PHE A 94 12.93 -18.29 -7.28
CA PHE A 94 13.67 -18.78 -8.44
C PHE A 94 14.70 -19.86 -8.07
N ILE A 95 15.13 -19.91 -6.81
CA ILE A 95 16.14 -20.88 -6.34
C ILE A 95 15.49 -22.22 -6.00
N PHE A 96 14.26 -22.23 -5.48
CA PHE A 96 13.57 -23.46 -5.10
C PHE A 96 12.69 -23.98 -6.25
N PRO A 97 13.05 -25.08 -6.93
CA PRO A 97 12.36 -25.56 -8.13
C PRO A 97 10.89 -25.95 -7.89
N CYS A 98 10.54 -26.28 -6.64
CA CYS A 98 9.17 -26.63 -6.23
C CYS A 98 8.24 -25.43 -5.99
N GLN A 99 8.72 -24.20 -6.16
CA GLN A 99 7.93 -22.97 -5.95
C GLN A 99 7.60 -22.27 -7.26
N HIS A 100 7.86 -22.92 -8.41
CA HIS A 100 7.49 -22.38 -9.70
C HIS A 100 5.98 -22.22 -9.83
N ILE A 101 5.60 -21.06 -10.34
CA ILE A 101 4.22 -20.69 -10.65
C ILE A 101 3.98 -21.06 -12.11
N GLY A 102 2.97 -21.88 -12.35
CA GLY A 102 2.50 -22.25 -13.67
C GLY A 102 1.17 -21.59 -13.99
N TYR A 103 0.84 -21.50 -15.28
CA TYR A 103 -0.49 -21.07 -15.70
C TYR A 103 -1.42 -22.29 -15.80
N GLY A 104 -2.52 -22.26 -15.05
CA GLY A 104 -3.54 -23.30 -15.07
C GLY A 104 -4.61 -22.97 -16.11
N PRO A 105 -4.70 -23.68 -17.25
CA PRO A 105 -5.67 -23.35 -18.32
C PRO A 105 -7.12 -23.57 -17.89
N ARG A 106 -7.36 -24.40 -16.87
CA ARG A 106 -8.70 -24.69 -16.38
C ARG A 106 -9.25 -23.58 -15.48
N SER A 107 -8.40 -22.97 -14.65
CA SER A 107 -8.78 -21.92 -13.71
C SER A 107 -8.47 -20.52 -14.22
N TYR A 108 -7.85 -20.39 -15.40
CA TYR A 108 -7.36 -19.12 -15.96
C TYR A 108 -6.53 -18.32 -14.96
N ALA A 109 -5.78 -19.04 -14.13
CA ALA A 109 -5.14 -18.52 -12.95
C ALA A 109 -3.72 -19.08 -12.81
N ASN A 110 -2.86 -18.30 -12.19
CA ASN A 110 -1.54 -18.74 -11.78
C ASN A 110 -1.70 -19.77 -10.65
N VAL A 111 -1.33 -21.01 -10.91
CA VAL A 111 -1.36 -22.13 -9.96
C VAL A 111 0.06 -22.60 -9.68
N PHE A 112 0.37 -22.98 -8.44
CA PHE A 112 1.70 -23.52 -8.14
C PHE A 112 1.87 -24.89 -8.82
N VAL A 113 3.02 -25.14 -9.43
CA VAL A 113 3.30 -26.43 -10.07
C VAL A 113 3.51 -27.50 -9.00
N LYS A 114 2.81 -28.64 -9.13
CA LYS A 114 2.98 -29.79 -8.24
C LYS A 114 4.40 -30.32 -8.32
N CYS A 115 5.08 -30.34 -7.17
CA CYS A 115 6.43 -30.91 -7.11
C CYS A 115 6.48 -32.42 -6.90
N SER A 116 5.36 -33.04 -6.50
CA SER A 116 5.24 -34.50 -6.34
C SER A 116 3.81 -34.94 -6.61
N SER A 117 3.66 -36.11 -7.24
CA SER A 117 2.37 -36.71 -7.61
C SER A 117 1.51 -37.14 -6.42
N GLY A 118 2.12 -37.27 -5.22
CA GLY A 118 1.42 -37.64 -3.99
C GLY A 118 0.76 -36.48 -3.24
N VAL A 119 1.04 -35.23 -3.62
CA VAL A 119 0.49 -34.05 -2.95
C VAL A 119 -0.72 -33.54 -3.74
N THR A 120 -1.91 -33.62 -3.13
CA THR A 120 -3.16 -33.23 -3.78
C THR A 120 -3.29 -31.71 -3.98
N ARG A 121 -2.57 -30.89 -3.21
CA ARG A 121 -2.71 -29.43 -3.17
C ARG A 121 -1.45 -28.66 -3.58
N ASP A 122 -1.66 -27.59 -4.32
CA ASP A 122 -0.66 -26.66 -4.84
C ASP A 122 -0.42 -25.53 -3.82
N TYR A 123 0.34 -25.77 -2.74
CA TYR A 123 0.67 -24.72 -1.77
C TYR A 123 2.16 -24.38 -1.77
N SER A 124 2.48 -23.09 -1.88
CA SER A 124 3.84 -22.60 -1.63
C SER A 124 4.08 -22.47 -0.13
N VAL A 125 5.04 -23.25 0.38
CA VAL A 125 5.52 -23.16 1.77
C VAL A 125 6.03 -21.74 2.08
N LEU A 126 6.72 -21.12 1.13
CA LEU A 126 7.26 -19.77 1.27
C LEU A 126 6.14 -18.72 1.35
N ALA A 127 5.13 -18.81 0.47
CA ALA A 127 3.98 -17.90 0.53
C ALA A 127 3.23 -18.03 1.86
N LYS A 128 3.04 -19.27 2.34
CA LYS A 128 2.40 -19.54 3.64
C LYS A 128 3.20 -18.94 4.79
N LEU A 129 4.53 -19.10 4.78
CA LEU A 129 5.41 -18.53 5.81
C LEU A 129 5.35 -17.00 5.82
N LEU A 130 5.48 -16.39 4.65
CA LEU A 130 5.46 -14.94 4.50
C LEU A 130 4.11 -14.32 4.86
N ASN A 131 3.00 -14.94 4.46
CA ASN A 131 1.67 -14.49 4.87
C ASN A 131 1.49 -14.60 6.38
N LYS A 132 2.01 -15.65 7.03
CA LYS A 132 2.01 -15.75 8.50
C LYS A 132 2.84 -14.67 9.15
N ILE A 133 4.07 -14.43 8.68
CA ILE A 133 4.93 -13.36 9.19
C ILE A 133 4.25 -12.00 9.02
N CYS A 134 3.73 -11.73 7.83
CA CYS A 134 3.02 -10.50 7.55
C CYS A 134 1.77 -10.36 8.41
N PHE A 135 1.00 -11.43 8.63
CA PHE A 135 -0.15 -11.39 9.53
C PHE A 135 0.26 -11.11 10.98
N VAL A 136 1.30 -11.75 11.50
CA VAL A 136 1.78 -11.48 12.86
C VAL A 136 2.27 -10.03 13.00
N LEU A 137 3.02 -9.53 12.01
CA LEU A 137 3.50 -8.15 12.00
C LEU A 137 2.33 -7.15 11.85
N ALA A 138 1.48 -7.33 10.85
CA ALA A 138 0.34 -6.46 10.53
C ALA A 138 -0.71 -6.47 11.63
N CYS A 139 -1.21 -7.65 12.03
CA CYS A 139 -2.27 -7.79 13.01
C CYS A 139 -1.76 -7.52 14.42
N CYS A 140 -0.84 -8.36 14.92
CA CYS A 140 -0.43 -8.30 16.31
C CYS A 140 0.53 -7.15 16.57
N GLY A 141 1.57 -7.00 15.75
CA GLY A 141 2.58 -5.95 15.93
C GLY A 141 1.97 -4.55 15.78
N THR A 142 1.45 -4.24 14.60
CA THR A 142 0.86 -2.93 14.29
C THR A 142 -0.33 -2.61 15.18
N GLY A 143 -1.22 -3.59 15.43
CA GLY A 143 -2.37 -3.42 16.32
C GLY A 143 -1.96 -3.05 17.75
N MET A 144 -0.98 -3.75 18.34
CA MET A 144 -0.47 -3.44 19.68
C MET A 144 0.24 -2.08 19.74
N ILE A 145 1.03 -1.75 18.72
CA ILE A 145 1.71 -0.45 18.64
C ILE A 145 0.69 0.69 18.52
N ASN A 146 -0.31 0.55 17.65
CA ASN A 146 -1.36 1.55 17.49
C ASN A 146 -2.21 1.69 18.76
N LEU A 147 -2.56 0.59 19.43
CA LEU A 147 -3.30 0.61 20.69
C LEU A 147 -2.51 1.32 21.79
N THR A 148 -1.24 0.97 21.99
CA THR A 148 -0.38 1.62 23.00
C THR A 148 -0.19 3.11 22.69
N THR A 149 -0.04 3.47 21.42
CA THR A 149 0.04 4.86 20.97
C THR A 149 -1.26 5.62 21.26
N PHE A 150 -2.42 5.02 20.96
CA PHE A 150 -3.73 5.61 21.23
C PHE A 150 -3.94 5.82 22.73
N CYS A 151 -3.68 4.81 23.56
CA CYS A 151 -3.79 4.91 25.02
C CYS A 151 -2.91 6.03 25.57
N LYS A 152 -1.69 6.20 25.03
CA LYS A 152 -0.80 7.29 25.44
C LYS A 152 -1.33 8.66 25.04
N ILE A 153 -1.89 8.80 23.83
CA ILE A 153 -2.52 10.05 23.36
C ILE A 153 -3.72 10.42 24.26
N VAL A 154 -4.58 9.45 24.59
CA VAL A 154 -5.73 9.64 25.49
C VAL A 154 -5.28 10.00 26.90
N TYR A 155 -4.24 9.35 27.42
CA TYR A 155 -3.66 9.69 28.72
C TYR A 155 -3.14 11.13 28.76
N ILE A 156 -2.35 11.55 27.75
CA ILE A 156 -1.86 12.93 27.64
C ILE A 156 -3.03 13.92 27.57
N ARG A 157 -4.10 13.58 26.84
CA ARG A 157 -5.33 14.39 26.75
C ARG A 157 -6.00 14.60 28.11
N ILE A 158 -6.14 13.55 28.89
CA ILE A 158 -6.80 13.59 30.21
C ILE A 158 -5.93 14.36 31.20
N VAL A 159 -4.63 14.04 31.26
CA VAL A 159 -3.71 14.59 32.26
C VAL A 159 -3.34 16.04 31.99
N ALA A 160 -3.07 16.39 30.73
CA ALA A 160 -2.50 17.69 30.44
C ALA A 160 -3.52 18.85 30.59
N LYS A 161 -4.85 18.57 30.65
CA LYS A 161 -5.93 19.58 30.58
C LYS A 161 -5.67 20.67 29.52
N ALA A 162 -4.84 20.35 28.53
CA ALA A 162 -3.98 21.36 27.93
C ALA A 162 -4.72 22.07 26.81
N ARG A 163 -4.54 23.40 26.76
CA ARG A 163 -4.76 24.29 25.61
C ARG A 163 -3.87 23.90 24.42
N TYR A 164 -3.86 22.64 24.03
CA TYR A 164 -3.22 22.22 22.78
C TYR A 164 -4.04 22.83 21.64
N ASN A 165 -3.37 23.48 20.71
CA ASN A 165 -4.02 24.21 19.63
C ASN A 165 -4.95 23.24 18.87
N ASN A 166 -6.27 23.42 18.99
CA ASN A 166 -7.27 22.41 18.61
C ASN A 166 -7.16 21.96 17.14
N LYS A 167 -6.58 22.79 16.27
CA LYS A 167 -6.43 22.52 14.84
C LYS A 167 -5.38 21.44 14.54
N ASP A 168 -4.16 21.55 15.08
CA ASP A 168 -3.07 20.61 14.78
C ASP A 168 -3.38 19.22 15.35
N PHE A 169 -3.90 19.16 16.57
CA PHE A 169 -4.31 17.89 17.15
C PHE A 169 -5.43 17.20 16.35
N LYS A 170 -6.45 17.96 15.93
CA LYS A 170 -7.56 17.39 15.14
C LYS A 170 -7.04 16.78 13.83
N ARG A 171 -6.02 17.40 13.22
CA ARG A 171 -5.34 16.83 12.05
C ARG A 171 -4.62 15.53 12.39
N ASP A 172 -3.87 15.50 13.48
CA ASP A 172 -3.06 14.33 13.85
C ASP A 172 -3.96 13.14 14.24
N VAL A 173 -5.07 13.38 14.95
CA VAL A 173 -6.07 12.34 15.24
C VAL A 173 -6.74 11.81 13.98
N ARG A 174 -7.04 12.67 13.01
CA ARG A 174 -7.61 12.23 11.74
C ARG A 174 -6.64 11.33 10.98
N LEU A 175 -5.36 11.72 10.89
CA LEU A 175 -4.32 10.91 10.23
C LEU A 175 -4.09 9.59 10.96
N PHE A 176 -4.13 9.61 12.29
CA PHE A 176 -4.03 8.42 13.12
C PHE A 176 -5.22 7.47 12.88
N SER A 177 -6.45 7.97 12.97
CA SER A 177 -7.67 7.18 12.75
C SER A 177 -7.70 6.57 11.34
N LEU A 178 -7.30 7.34 10.33
CA LEU A 178 -7.22 6.83 8.96
C LEU A 178 -6.25 5.66 8.83
N ALA A 179 -5.08 5.75 9.45
CA ALA A 179 -4.13 4.65 9.41
C ALA A 179 -4.60 3.42 10.19
N VAL A 180 -5.26 3.61 11.34
CA VAL A 180 -5.87 2.49 12.08
C VAL A 180 -6.92 1.78 11.22
N VAL A 181 -7.75 2.52 10.48
CA VAL A 181 -8.73 1.92 9.55
C VAL A 181 -8.02 1.15 8.42
N GLN A 182 -6.95 1.70 7.85
CA GLN A 182 -6.14 1.00 6.84
C GLN A 182 -5.52 -0.30 7.40
N ASP A 183 -4.98 -0.27 8.62
CA ASP A 183 -4.36 -1.43 9.27
C ASP A 183 -5.39 -2.51 9.61
N ILE A 184 -6.59 -2.13 10.07
CA ILE A 184 -7.71 -3.05 10.29
C ILE A 184 -8.15 -3.69 8.97
N LEU A 185 -8.33 -2.90 7.91
CA LEU A 185 -8.73 -3.42 6.61
C LEU A 185 -7.69 -4.40 6.05
N MET A 186 -6.40 -4.03 6.13
CA MET A 186 -5.30 -4.90 5.74
C MET A 186 -5.30 -6.21 6.53
N THR A 187 -5.53 -6.14 7.84
CA THR A 187 -5.60 -7.31 8.73
C THR A 187 -6.74 -8.24 8.33
N ILE A 188 -7.94 -7.71 8.08
CA ILE A 188 -9.12 -8.50 7.68
C ILE A 188 -8.83 -9.23 6.38
N ILE A 189 -8.31 -8.54 5.37
CA ILE A 189 -8.05 -9.15 4.05
C ILE A 189 -6.93 -10.19 4.12
N VAL A 190 -5.82 -9.91 4.80
CA VAL A 190 -4.72 -10.87 4.99
C VAL A 190 -5.19 -12.09 5.79
N PHE A 191 -6.02 -11.88 6.82
CA PHE A 191 -6.61 -12.97 7.60
C PHE A 191 -7.48 -13.87 6.74
N SER A 192 -8.36 -13.28 5.92
CA SER A 192 -9.19 -14.04 4.99
C SER A 192 -8.35 -14.81 3.96
N ILE A 193 -7.28 -14.21 3.41
CA ILE A 193 -6.33 -14.93 2.53
C ILE A 193 -5.77 -16.16 3.26
N ILE A 194 -5.38 -16.03 4.52
CA ILE A 194 -4.81 -17.16 5.29
C ILE A 194 -5.84 -18.24 5.56
N LEU A 195 -7.06 -17.87 5.96
CA LEU A 195 -8.14 -18.82 6.23
C LEU A 195 -8.55 -19.59 4.97
N PHE A 196 -8.88 -18.87 3.90
CA PHE A 196 -9.36 -19.49 2.66
C PHE A 196 -8.26 -20.26 1.93
N ASN A 197 -7.00 -19.86 2.07
CA ASN A 197 -5.88 -20.62 1.51
C ASN A 197 -5.65 -21.98 2.22
N ASN A 198 -6.35 -22.30 3.30
CA ASN A 198 -6.25 -23.59 3.97
C ASN A 198 -7.50 -24.48 3.80
N GLU A 199 -8.64 -23.95 3.36
CA GLU A 199 -9.86 -24.73 3.13
C GLU A 199 -9.83 -25.46 1.78
N GLU A 200 -10.47 -26.64 1.71
CA GLU A 200 -10.62 -27.43 0.48
C GLU A 200 -11.90 -27.06 -0.29
N ASN A 201 -12.95 -26.66 0.41
CA ASN A 201 -14.22 -26.22 -0.16
C ASN A 201 -14.26 -24.69 -0.14
N LEU A 202 -13.56 -24.07 -1.07
CA LEU A 202 -13.51 -22.62 -1.20
C LEU A 202 -14.89 -22.07 -1.60
N ASP A 203 -15.47 -21.26 -0.73
CA ASP A 203 -16.63 -20.45 -1.08
C ASP A 203 -16.23 -19.38 -2.10
N VAL A 204 -17.17 -19.00 -2.97
CA VAL A 204 -16.98 -18.03 -4.06
C VAL A 204 -16.45 -16.70 -3.52
N ILE A 205 -16.97 -16.28 -2.36
CA ILE A 205 -16.56 -15.07 -1.65
C ILE A 205 -15.09 -15.16 -1.22
N GLY A 206 -14.65 -16.33 -0.74
CA GLY A 206 -13.27 -16.55 -0.32
C GLY A 206 -12.27 -16.49 -1.48
N VAL A 207 -12.64 -17.03 -2.65
CA VAL A 207 -11.82 -16.92 -3.86
C VAL A 207 -11.71 -15.46 -4.32
N LEU A 208 -12.84 -14.76 -4.39
CA LEU A 208 -12.90 -13.36 -4.80
C LEU A 208 -12.06 -12.49 -3.87
N LEU A 209 -12.23 -12.65 -2.55
CA LEU A 209 -11.51 -11.84 -1.57
C LEU A 209 -10.01 -12.19 -1.51
N SER A 210 -9.63 -13.44 -1.79
CA SER A 210 -8.22 -13.84 -1.84
C SER A 210 -7.49 -13.25 -3.05
N TYR A 211 -8.16 -13.19 -4.21
CA TYR A 211 -7.61 -12.63 -5.45
C TYR A 211 -7.68 -11.10 -5.48
N ASP A 212 -8.87 -10.54 -5.28
CA ASP A 212 -9.12 -9.11 -5.43
C ASP A 212 -8.83 -8.32 -4.16
N GLY A 213 -8.70 -8.99 -3.01
CA GLY A 213 -8.45 -8.34 -1.73
C GLY A 213 -7.16 -7.51 -1.72
N LEU A 214 -6.08 -7.98 -2.35
CA LEU A 214 -4.84 -7.21 -2.46
C LEU A 214 -5.04 -5.92 -3.26
N ILE A 215 -5.72 -6.01 -4.41
CA ILE A 215 -6.05 -4.84 -5.25
C ILE A 215 -6.93 -3.88 -4.45
N PHE A 216 -7.92 -4.40 -3.72
CA PHE A 216 -8.80 -3.62 -2.87
C PHE A 216 -8.02 -2.85 -1.78
N ILE A 217 -7.04 -3.49 -1.11
CA ILE A 217 -6.16 -2.81 -0.14
C ILE A 217 -5.44 -1.64 -0.82
N TYR A 218 -4.83 -1.85 -1.99
CA TYR A 218 -4.08 -0.80 -2.68
C TYR A 218 -4.98 0.37 -3.07
N VAL A 219 -6.13 0.09 -3.68
CA VAL A 219 -7.09 1.12 -4.07
C VAL A 219 -7.57 1.88 -2.84
N PHE A 220 -7.91 1.18 -1.75
CA PHE A 220 -8.39 1.81 -0.52
C PHE A 220 -7.31 2.66 0.17
N ASN A 221 -6.07 2.17 0.26
CA ASN A 221 -4.95 2.92 0.86
C ASN A 221 -4.65 4.20 0.06
N ASN A 222 -4.66 4.11 -1.27
CA ASN A 222 -4.45 5.28 -2.13
C ASN A 222 -5.64 6.25 -2.06
N ALA A 223 -6.86 5.75 -2.15
CA ALA A 223 -8.07 6.57 -2.09
C ALA A 223 -8.19 7.29 -0.74
N SER A 224 -7.97 6.58 0.37
CA SER A 224 -8.01 7.19 1.70
C SER A 224 -6.96 8.30 1.85
N MET A 225 -5.73 8.12 1.35
CA MET A 225 -4.74 9.20 1.34
C MET A 225 -5.16 10.38 0.45
N ALA A 226 -5.71 10.11 -0.73
CA ALA A 226 -6.14 11.16 -1.67
C ALA A 226 -7.35 11.97 -1.16
N PHE A 227 -8.34 11.32 -0.55
CA PHE A 227 -9.59 11.95 -0.12
C PHE A 227 -9.52 12.53 1.29
N CYS A 228 -8.84 11.85 2.21
CA CYS A 228 -8.88 12.22 3.62
C CYS A 228 -7.69 13.05 4.09
N ASN A 229 -6.60 13.16 3.32
CA ASN A 229 -5.53 14.11 3.61
C ASN A 229 -5.76 15.41 2.82
N PRO A 230 -6.22 16.50 3.48
CA PRO A 230 -6.48 17.76 2.79
C PRO A 230 -5.23 18.39 2.18
N GLU A 231 -4.04 18.11 2.71
CA GLU A 231 -2.79 18.59 2.14
C GLU A 231 -2.49 17.84 0.84
N CYS A 232 -2.55 16.51 0.82
CA CYS A 232 -2.43 15.73 -0.43
C CYS A 232 -3.48 16.14 -1.45
N ARG A 233 -4.73 16.35 -1.02
CA ARG A 233 -5.81 16.81 -1.89
C ARG A 233 -5.50 18.18 -2.49
N ARG A 234 -4.97 19.12 -1.70
CA ARG A 234 -4.54 20.43 -2.22
C ARG A 234 -3.41 20.31 -3.23
N TYR A 235 -2.49 19.36 -3.08
CA TYR A 235 -1.42 19.13 -4.06
C TYR A 235 -1.94 18.46 -5.33
N LEU A 236 -2.81 17.46 -5.22
CA LEU A 236 -3.38 16.73 -6.35
C LEU A 236 -4.36 17.56 -7.17
N PHE A 237 -5.20 18.36 -6.51
CA PHE A 237 -6.23 19.19 -7.14
C PHE A 237 -5.86 20.67 -7.19
N ARG A 238 -4.59 21.04 -6.94
CA ARG A 238 -4.08 22.35 -7.38
C ARG A 238 -3.99 22.29 -8.89
N THR A 239 -5.11 22.52 -9.56
CA THR A 239 -5.12 23.06 -10.90
C THR A 239 -4.23 24.29 -10.82
N LYS A 240 -3.11 24.32 -11.55
CA LYS A 240 -2.29 25.52 -11.69
C LYS A 240 -3.29 26.61 -12.05
N ALA A 241 -3.53 27.55 -11.14
CA ALA A 241 -4.31 28.73 -11.50
C ALA A 241 -3.63 29.25 -12.77
N PRO A 242 -4.36 29.46 -13.88
CA PRO A 242 -3.76 30.05 -15.06
C PRO A 242 -3.04 31.30 -14.54
N VAL A 243 -1.74 31.39 -14.84
CA VAL A 243 -1.01 32.62 -14.62
C VAL A 243 -1.79 33.64 -15.42
N VAL A 244 -2.62 34.41 -14.73
CA VAL A 244 -3.26 35.59 -15.31
C VAL A 244 -2.05 36.45 -15.61
N LEU A 245 -1.63 36.40 -16.87
CA LEU A 245 -0.71 37.35 -17.44
C LEU A 245 -1.51 38.65 -17.39
N ASP A 246 -1.43 39.35 -16.27
CA ASP A 246 -1.89 40.73 -16.17
C ASP A 246 -1.08 41.48 -17.22
N ASN A 247 -1.69 41.67 -18.39
CA ASN A 247 -1.25 42.67 -19.34
C ASN A 247 -1.39 44.01 -18.61
N TYR A 248 -0.31 44.42 -17.94
CA TYR A 248 -0.12 45.80 -17.55
C TYR A 248 0.01 46.62 -18.84
N THR A 249 -1.13 47.01 -19.42
CA THR A 249 -1.20 48.13 -20.34
C THR A 249 -0.97 49.39 -19.54
N THR A 250 0.31 49.73 -19.35
CA THR A 250 0.70 51.07 -18.90
C THR A 250 0.50 52.02 -20.08
N THR A 251 -0.70 52.60 -20.18
CA THR A 251 -0.92 53.78 -21.02
C THR A 251 -0.27 54.98 -20.35
N MET A 252 1.01 55.21 -20.65
CA MET A 252 1.56 56.56 -20.65
C MET A 252 1.87 56.91 -22.08
N GLY A 253 1.32 58.05 -22.53
CA GLY A 253 1.40 58.51 -23.90
C GLY A 253 2.83 58.55 -24.41
N GLY A 254 3.01 58.02 -25.62
CA GLY A 254 4.20 58.20 -26.42
C GLY A 254 5.21 57.06 -26.33
N ILE A 255 5.24 56.23 -27.38
CA ILE A 255 6.28 55.26 -27.76
C ILE A 255 6.14 53.88 -27.11
N SER A 256 5.63 52.94 -27.91
CA SER A 256 5.61 51.51 -27.60
C SER A 256 6.93 50.85 -28.00
N THR A 257 7.66 50.30 -27.03
CA THR A 257 8.72 49.32 -27.26
C THR A 257 8.32 47.98 -26.63
N VAL A 258 8.21 46.95 -27.46
CA VAL A 258 7.91 45.58 -27.03
C VAL A 258 9.21 44.95 -26.53
N VAL A 259 9.35 44.79 -25.21
CA VAL A 259 10.46 44.03 -24.61
C VAL A 259 9.96 42.62 -24.31
N LEU A 260 10.51 41.61 -25.00
CA LEU A 260 10.29 40.20 -24.69
C LEU A 260 10.99 39.82 -23.37
N PRO A 261 10.33 39.11 -22.44
CA PRO A 261 10.99 38.59 -21.25
C PRO A 261 11.80 37.33 -21.60
N ASN A 262 13.12 37.51 -21.74
CA ASN A 262 14.08 36.42 -21.63
C ASN A 262 14.33 36.11 -20.14
N SER A 263 13.50 35.26 -19.54
CA SER A 263 13.88 34.60 -18.30
C SER A 263 13.21 33.24 -18.18
N LEU A 264 14.02 32.21 -18.39
CA LEU A 264 13.76 30.80 -18.12
C LEU A 264 13.30 30.64 -16.66
N PRO A 265 12.18 29.96 -16.36
CA PRO A 265 11.75 29.75 -14.99
C PRO A 265 12.70 28.77 -14.31
N THR A 266 13.48 29.26 -13.36
CA THR A 266 14.22 28.44 -12.41
C THR A 266 13.25 27.58 -11.60
N LEU A 267 13.52 26.27 -11.60
CA LEU A 267 12.78 25.24 -10.88
C LEU A 267 12.64 25.62 -9.40
N PRO A 268 11.43 25.57 -8.80
CA PRO A 268 11.26 25.94 -7.40
C PRO A 268 12.04 24.97 -6.52
N THR A 269 13.04 25.49 -5.80
CA THR A 269 13.76 24.79 -4.74
C THR A 269 12.75 24.43 -3.66
N ILE A 270 12.51 23.13 -3.46
CA ILE A 270 11.63 22.59 -2.43
C ILE A 270 12.28 22.84 -1.07
N THR A 271 11.94 23.96 -0.43
CA THR A 271 12.18 24.15 1.00
C THR A 271 11.14 23.33 1.77
N VAL A 272 11.55 22.14 2.19
CA VAL A 272 10.82 21.37 3.20
C VAL A 272 10.91 22.18 4.49
N VAL A 273 9.85 22.94 4.80
CA VAL A 273 9.71 23.65 6.07
C VAL A 273 9.63 22.58 7.17
N ASP A 274 10.75 22.37 7.86
CA ASP A 274 10.89 21.49 9.02
C ASP A 274 10.05 22.05 10.17
N ARG A 275 8.76 21.67 10.20
CA ARG A 275 7.76 22.24 11.10
C ARG A 275 7.72 21.57 12.49
N TYR A 276 8.90 21.16 12.99
CA TYR A 276 9.11 20.65 14.35
C TYR A 276 10.19 21.48 15.06
N GLN A 277 9.96 22.78 15.23
CA GLN A 277 10.58 23.54 16.31
C GLN A 277 9.48 24.27 17.08
N ARG A 278 9.00 23.60 18.12
CA ARG A 278 8.55 24.22 19.36
C ARG A 278 8.59 23.18 20.47
#